data_AF-A0A4Q1BVW1-F1
#
_entry.id   AF-A0A4Q1BVW1-F1
#
_cell.length_a   1.000
_cell.length_b   1.000
_cell.length_c   1.000
_cell.angle_alpha   90.00
_cell.angle_beta   90.00
_cell.angle_gamma   90.00
#
_symmetry.space_group_name_H-M   'P 1'
#
loop_
_entity.id
_entity.type
_entity.pdbx_description
1 polymer ?
#
loop_
_entity_poly.entity_id
_entity_poly.type
_entity_poly.pdbx_seq_one_letter_code
_entity_poly.pdbx_strand_id
1 'polypeptide(L)' 'MAGAGFHPHPPPLLHRGLAKALGAGMWFFIFYRARQDGAALIGLRHPWDGHGHDGR' A
#
# COMPACT_ATOMS: atom_id res chain seq x y z
N MET A 1 -35.37 23.21 -26.16
CA MET A 1 -34.96 23.44 -24.76
C MET A 1 -33.55 22.89 -24.63
N ALA A 2 -32.54 23.77 -24.53
CA ALA A 2 -31.17 23.33 -24.29
C ALA A 2 -31.14 22.62 -22.94
N GLY A 3 -30.91 21.30 -22.96
CA GLY A 3 -30.75 20.52 -21.73
C GLY A 3 -29.63 21.14 -20.91
N ALA A 4 -29.88 21.34 -19.62
CA ALA A 4 -28.89 21.89 -18.68
C ALA A 4 -27.61 21.02 -18.76
N GLY A 5 -26.65 21.50 -19.55
CA GLY A 5 -25.44 20.77 -19.91
C GLY A 5 -24.61 20.56 -18.66
N PHE A 6 -24.33 19.30 -18.36
CA PHE A 6 -23.39 18.94 -17.31
C PHE A 6 -22.03 19.54 -17.69
N HIS A 7 -21.63 20.63 -17.03
CA HIS A 7 -20.29 21.22 -17.12
C HIS A 7 -19.48 20.77 -15.90
N PRO A 8 -18.83 19.59 -15.95
CA PRO A 8 -17.97 19.15 -14.87
C PRO A 8 -16.78 20.11 -14.80
N HIS A 9 -16.66 20.82 -13.68
CA HIS A 9 -15.52 21.67 -13.38
C HIS A 9 -14.28 20.78 -13.32
N PRO A 10 -13.31 20.95 -14.24
CA PRO A 10 -12.14 20.10 -14.25
C PRO A 10 -11.37 20.35 -12.94
N PRO A 11 -11.10 19.30 -12.14
CA PRO A 11 -10.38 19.49 -10.90
C PRO A 11 -8.98 20.05 -11.21
N PRO A 12 -8.49 21.00 -10.39
CA PRO A 12 -7.22 21.67 -10.64
C PRO A 12 -6.10 20.65 -10.79
N LEU A 13 -5.17 20.90 -11.72
CA LEU A 13 -4.06 19.99 -12.04
C LEU A 13 -3.24 19.62 -10.80
N LEU A 14 -3.09 20.57 -9.86
CA LEU A 14 -2.45 20.37 -8.57
C LEU A 14 -3.17 19.31 -7.73
N HIS A 15 -4.50 19.33 -7.67
CA HIS A 15 -5.28 18.34 -6.92
C HIS A 15 -5.09 16.93 -7.51
N ARG A 16 -5.10 16.82 -8.85
CA ARG A 16 -4.84 15.55 -9.55
C ARG A 16 -3.42 15.04 -9.32
N GLY A 17 -2.42 15.92 -9.32
CA GLY A 17 -1.03 15.57 -9.07
C GLY A 17 -0.81 15.10 -7.62
N LEU A 18 -1.32 15.86 -6.65
CA LEU A 18 -1.20 15.53 -5.24
C LEU A 18 -1.94 14.23 -4.89
N ALA A 19 -3.15 14.03 -5.43
CA ALA A 19 -3.91 12.79 -5.24
C ALA A 19 -3.15 11.57 -5.76
N LYS A 20 -2.51 11.67 -6.93
CA LYS A 20 -1.67 10.61 -7.48
C LYS A 20 -0.42 10.38 -6.65
N ALA A 21 0.26 11.43 -6.20
CA ALA A 21 1.46 11.31 -5.36
C ALA A 21 1.14 10.66 -4.01
N LEU A 22 0.03 11.05 -3.37
CA LEU A 22 -0.44 10.46 -2.11
C LEU A 22 -0.86 9.00 -2.29
N GLY A 23 -1.63 8.69 -3.34
CA GLY A 23 -2.03 7.31 -3.65
C GLY A 23 -0.84 6.42 -3.98
N ALA A 24 0.09 6.90 -4.82
CA ALA A 24 1.33 6.20 -5.13
C ALA A 24 2.21 6.03 -3.88
N GLY A 25 2.29 7.04 -3.02
CA GLY A 25 3.01 6.99 -1.74
C GLY A 25 2.43 5.96 -0.77
N MET A 26 1.11 5.88 -0.67
CA MET A 26 0.42 4.86 0.13
C MET A 26 0.79 3.44 -0.34
N TRP A 27 0.68 3.17 -1.64
CA TRP A 27 1.05 1.86 -2.18
C TRP A 27 2.55 1.59 -2.07
N PHE A 28 3.38 2.60 -2.32
CA PHE A 28 4.82 2.52 -2.11
C PHE A 28 5.15 2.10 -0.68
N PHE A 29 4.47 2.69 0.32
CA PHE A 29 4.65 2.33 1.72
C PHE A 29 4.28 0.87 2.00
N ILE A 30 3.17 0.38 1.45
CA ILE A 30 2.75 -1.02 1.59
C ILE A 30 3.82 -1.95 1.01
N PHE A 31 4.33 -1.70 -0.20
CA PHE A 31 5.37 -2.53 -0.82
C PHE A 31 6.73 -2.43 -0.11
N TYR A 32 7.10 -1.23 0.35
CA TYR A 32 8.30 -1.02 1.15
C TYR A 32 8.24 -1.84 2.45
N ARG A 33 7.11 -1.77 3.16
CA ARG A 33 6.89 -2.55 4.38
C ARG A 33 6.78 -4.03 4.11
N ALA A 34 6.13 -4.45 3.02
CA ALA A 34 6.09 -5.85 2.60
C ALA A 34 7.48 -6.40 2.25
N ARG A 35 8.42 -5.58 1.76
CA ARG A 35 9.81 -6.00 1.55
C ARG A 35 10.57 -6.13 2.87
N GLN A 36 10.38 -5.21 3.80
CA GLN A 36 11.08 -5.20 5.09
C GLN A 36 10.56 -6.28 6.04
N ASP A 37 9.23 -6.37 6.16
CA ASP A 37 8.54 -7.32 7.03
C ASP A 37 8.18 -8.62 6.30
N GLY A 38 8.47 -8.73 5.00
CA GLY A 38 8.13 -9.89 4.18
C GLY A 38 8.74 -11.18 4.73
N ALA A 39 10.02 -11.16 5.11
CA ALA A 39 10.64 -12.36 5.69
C ALA A 39 9.95 -12.85 6.98
N ALA A 40 9.32 -11.95 7.74
CA ALA A 40 8.56 -12.25 8.95
C ALA A 40 7.09 -12.62 8.66
N LEU A 41 6.47 -12.04 7.63
CA LEU A 41 5.07 -12.27 7.26
C LEU A 41 4.86 -13.49 6.35
N ILE A 42 5.85 -13.87 5.53
CA ILE A 42 5.78 -15.05 4.64
C ILE A 42 6.19 -16.34 5.38
N GLY A 43 6.35 -16.31 6.71
CA GLY A 43 6.58 -17.50 7.52
C GLY A 43 7.93 -18.20 7.29
N LEU A 44 8.91 -17.53 6.66
CA LEU A 44 10.25 -18.11 6.44
C LEU A 44 11.09 -18.20 7.71
N ARG A 45 10.76 -17.44 8.76
CA ARG A 45 11.42 -17.49 10.07
C ARG A 45 10.38 -17.26 11.16
N HIS A 46 9.91 -18.32 11.81
CA HIS A 46 9.23 -18.16 13.08
C HIS A 46 10.28 -17.99 14.19
N PRO A 47 10.14 -17.00 15.09
CA PRO A 47 11.08 -16.80 16.20
C PRO A 47 11.15 -18.00 17.18
N TRP A 48 10.28 -19.00 17.04
CA TRP A 48 10.22 -20.22 17.86
C TRP A 48 10.65 -21.52 17.13
N ASP A 49 11.09 -21.46 15.87
CA ASP A 49 11.62 -22.64 15.15
C ASP A 49 12.91 -23.21 15.76
N GLY A 50 13.55 -22.50 16.71
CA GLY A 50 14.74 -22.95 17.43
C GLY A 50 14.49 -23.65 18.77
N HIS A 51 13.22 -23.86 19.18
CA HIS A 51 12.88 -24.36 20.51
C HIS A 51 12.03 -25.65 20.48
N GLY A 52 12.52 -26.69 19.77
CA GLY A 52 11.86 -27.98 19.70
C GLY A 52 12.82 -29.17 19.90
N HIS A 53 12.89 -29.65 21.15
CA HIS A 53 13.16 -31.03 21.59
C HIS A 53 14.52 -31.70 21.30
N ASP A 54 15.50 -31.50 22.18
CA ASP A 54 16.48 -32.53 22.58
C ASP A 54 16.23 -32.99 24.02
N GLY A 55 15.02 -33.50 24.25
CA GLY A 55 14.73 -34.33 25.42
C GLY A 55 15.19 -35.78 25.18
N ARG A 56 16.49 -36.04 25.22
CA ARG A 56 17.04 -37.37 25.53
C ARG A 56 18.53 -37.32 25.89
#